data_AF-A0A7G2CNV9-F1
#
_entry.id   AF-A0A7G2CNV9-F1
#
_cell.length_a   1.000
_cell.length_b   1.000
_cell.length_c   1.000
_cell.angle_alpha   90.00
_cell.angle_beta   90.00
_cell.angle_gamma   90.00
#
_symmetry.space_group_name_H-M   'P 1'
#
loop_
_entity.id
_entity.type
_entity.pdbx_description
1 polymer ?
#
loop_
_entity_poly.entity_id
_entity_poly.type
_entity_poly.pdbx_seq_one_letter_code
_entity_poly.pdbx_strand_id
1 'polypeptide(L)'
;MRLLSLFVFLVLLLWSSVCHAVDCRSSYIYSDQFCKDRCLTCSSTMTYDRFLGECRCGNAVARPNPATYDPNCEAVLYTLQSVVCDVYDFSPYFMKCYRCKSGYALADPASPSTAIAFSDLCVPSILHCKRHTASYTCEQCGSGSTLSNDSKACVTPIPNCVSQRADGTCIECSSGYVPAFNFFGCAAPKPNCETYFPEGTCQSCISGYAPTFDGGACVTTIANCGTYNTDGTCRSCNNGYSLTYDNKGCVPSLPSCGTYNTDGSCRECAVDYSFSTNGERCVECRMRNCKSCDVSNVCVHCDDGFGVSDSGTCVVCVDTNCKRCTDNGNTCLEYVKDAGKKGSGVPWWVYFSVVVAAILIIGWIVYFIVALCTFDAIEDLRSTSKYWQYHPAPGTSEGSAEETRQGRTSAREGSESDSESASVSVSSDDSGYSSN
;
A
#
# COMPACT_ATOMS: atom_id res chain seq x y z
N MET A 1 9.41 35.28 77.53
CA MET A 1 9.65 33.83 77.73
C MET A 1 8.45 32.94 77.41
N ARG A 2 7.20 33.29 77.77
CA ARG A 2 6.03 32.43 77.50
C ARG A 2 5.62 32.28 76.02
N LEU A 3 5.82 33.30 75.18
CA LEU A 3 5.52 33.21 73.73
C LEU A 3 6.51 32.34 72.95
N LEU A 4 7.79 32.32 73.34
CA LEU A 4 8.82 31.52 72.66
C LEU A 4 8.60 30.03 72.92
N SER A 5 8.16 29.66 74.14
CA SER A 5 7.83 28.27 74.50
C SER A 5 6.59 27.75 73.78
N LEU A 6 5.58 28.60 73.55
CA LEU A 6 4.37 28.25 72.80
C LEU A 6 4.67 28.09 71.30
N PHE A 7 5.54 28.91 70.74
CA PHE A 7 5.97 28.79 69.34
C PHE A 7 6.81 27.53 69.11
N VAL A 8 7.71 27.19 70.04
CA VAL A 8 8.46 25.92 69.98
C VAL A 8 7.54 24.70 70.13
N PHE A 9 6.51 24.76 70.99
CA PHE A 9 5.52 23.69 71.12
C PHE A 9 4.64 23.55 69.87
N LEU A 10 4.22 24.66 69.26
CA LEU A 10 3.44 24.65 68.01
C LEU A 10 4.29 24.19 66.82
N VAL A 11 5.57 24.55 66.76
CA VAL A 11 6.51 24.05 65.75
C VAL A 11 6.79 22.55 65.96
N LEU A 12 6.93 22.07 67.20
CA LEU A 12 7.07 20.63 67.50
C LEU A 12 5.80 19.83 67.19
N LEU A 13 4.61 20.38 67.46
CA LEU A 13 3.33 19.77 67.09
C LEU A 13 3.13 19.78 65.57
N LEU A 14 3.51 20.85 64.87
CA LEU A 14 3.46 20.93 63.40
C LEU A 14 4.50 20.02 62.73
N TRP A 15 5.66 19.76 63.36
CA TRP A 15 6.64 18.78 62.89
C TRP A 15 6.18 17.33 63.11
N SER A 16 5.36 17.06 64.14
CA SER A 16 4.81 15.72 64.38
C SER A 16 3.69 15.32 63.41
N SER A 17 3.10 16.29 62.70
CA SER A 17 1.99 16.07 61.76
C SER A 17 2.40 15.95 60.28
N VAL A 18 3.70 15.95 59.95
CA VAL A 18 4.19 15.86 58.55
C VAL A 18 4.79 14.49 58.19
N CYS A 19 4.97 13.58 59.17
CA CYS A 19 5.41 12.22 58.90
C CYS A 19 4.42 11.22 59.50
N HIS A 20 3.26 11.03 58.87
CA HIS A 20 2.60 9.73 59.02
C HIS A 20 3.54 8.72 58.36
N ALA A 21 4.26 7.95 59.19
CA ALA A 21 4.85 6.71 58.73
C ALA A 21 3.69 5.88 58.16
N VAL A 22 3.66 5.71 56.84
CA VAL A 22 2.70 4.84 56.20
C VAL A 22 2.94 3.44 56.73
N ASP A 23 2.04 2.93 57.57
CA ASP A 23 2.13 1.60 58.15
C ASP A 23 1.67 0.60 57.09
N CYS A 24 2.61 0.14 56.26
CA CYS A 24 2.40 -0.83 55.18
C CYS A 24 2.23 -2.25 55.74
N ARG A 25 1.29 -2.40 56.67
CA ARG A 25 1.02 -3.66 57.32
C ARG A 25 0.36 -4.61 56.34
N SER A 26 0.90 -5.82 56.24
CA SER A 26 0.30 -6.88 55.44
C SER A 26 -1.13 -7.18 55.92
N SER A 27 -2.09 -7.16 54.98
CA SER A 27 -3.47 -7.57 55.23
C SER A 27 -3.56 -9.07 55.48
N TYR A 28 -2.69 -9.84 54.81
CA TYR A 28 -2.59 -11.28 54.91
C TYR A 28 -1.47 -11.70 55.89
N ILE A 29 -1.73 -12.73 56.68
CA ILE A 29 -0.72 -13.31 57.58
C ILE A 29 -0.32 -14.66 57.01
N TYR A 30 0.93 -14.76 56.55
CA TYR A 30 1.51 -16.02 56.09
C TYR A 30 2.00 -16.84 57.29
N SER A 31 1.95 -18.17 57.18
CA SER A 31 2.44 -19.06 58.21
C SER A 31 3.97 -19.16 58.19
N ASP A 32 4.57 -19.47 59.33
CA ASP A 32 6.02 -19.72 59.40
C ASP A 32 6.43 -20.88 58.47
N GLN A 33 5.53 -21.84 58.24
CA GLN A 33 5.76 -22.94 57.30
C GLN A 33 5.81 -22.44 55.84
N PHE A 34 4.96 -21.49 55.46
CA PHE A 34 5.02 -20.87 54.14
C PHE A 34 6.40 -20.24 53.87
N CYS A 35 6.96 -19.52 54.85
CA CYS A 35 8.31 -18.96 54.74
C CYS A 35 9.39 -20.04 54.65
N LYS A 36 9.27 -21.14 55.39
CA LYS A 36 10.22 -22.28 55.29
C LYS A 36 10.19 -22.95 53.92
N ASP A 37 9.01 -23.02 53.30
CA ASP A 37 8.84 -23.69 52.02
C ASP A 37 9.32 -22.85 50.82
N ARG A 38 9.35 -21.51 50.94
CA ARG A 38 9.66 -20.57 49.84
C ARG A 38 11.00 -19.81 49.99
N CYS A 39 11.64 -19.84 51.16
CA CYS A 39 12.92 -19.18 51.39
C CYS A 39 14.08 -20.18 51.49
N LEU A 40 15.31 -19.69 51.37
CA LEU A 40 16.52 -20.51 51.60
C LEU A 40 16.55 -21.03 53.03
N THR A 41 17.24 -22.15 53.24
CA THR A 41 17.36 -22.78 54.54
C THR A 41 17.94 -21.80 55.57
N CYS A 42 17.28 -21.73 56.72
CA CYS A 42 17.62 -20.84 57.82
C CYS A 42 18.18 -21.67 59.00
N SER A 43 19.28 -21.21 59.61
CA SER A 43 19.85 -21.83 60.82
C SER A 43 19.15 -21.40 62.12
N SER A 44 18.25 -20.43 62.03
CA SER A 44 17.45 -19.87 63.13
C SER A 44 15.96 -20.18 62.94
N THR A 45 15.12 -19.66 63.85
CA THR A 45 13.67 -19.72 63.67
C THR A 45 13.24 -18.85 62.48
N MET A 46 12.51 -19.45 61.53
CA MET A 46 11.86 -18.76 60.43
C MET A 46 10.52 -18.19 60.91
N THR A 47 10.27 -16.91 60.71
CA THR A 47 9.01 -16.24 61.06
C THR A 47 8.55 -15.31 59.95
N TYR A 48 7.24 -15.01 59.88
CA TYR A 48 6.72 -13.95 59.02
C TYR A 48 6.50 -12.65 59.82
N ASP A 49 7.12 -11.55 59.40
CA ASP A 49 6.91 -10.24 60.01
C ASP A 49 5.78 -9.50 59.29
N ARG A 50 4.62 -9.40 59.94
CA ARG A 50 3.43 -8.74 59.37
C ARG A 50 3.63 -7.24 59.14
N PHE A 51 4.48 -6.58 59.94
CA PHE A 51 4.70 -5.13 59.85
C PHE A 51 5.62 -4.78 58.70
N LEU A 52 6.65 -5.59 58.48
CA LEU A 52 7.60 -5.42 57.37
C LEU A 52 7.12 -6.10 56.09
N GLY A 53 6.19 -7.06 56.20
CA GLY A 53 5.67 -7.84 55.08
C GLY A 53 6.77 -8.69 54.44
N GLU A 54 7.59 -9.35 55.26
CA GLU A 54 8.73 -10.14 54.82
C GLU A 54 8.90 -11.39 55.69
N CYS A 55 9.51 -12.42 55.12
CA CYS A 55 9.96 -13.58 55.89
C CYS A 55 11.29 -13.25 56.57
N ARG A 56 11.47 -13.62 57.83
CA ARG A 56 12.69 -13.37 58.62
C ARG A 56 13.31 -14.68 59.10
N CYS A 57 14.63 -14.73 59.04
CA CYS A 57 15.47 -15.76 59.62
C CYS A 57 16.19 -15.15 60.84
N GLY A 58 15.60 -15.31 62.02
CA GLY A 58 16.01 -14.54 63.21
C GLY A 58 15.85 -13.02 62.97
N ASN A 59 16.96 -12.29 62.95
CA ASN A 59 16.95 -10.84 62.71
C ASN A 59 17.22 -10.44 61.25
N ALA A 60 17.52 -11.38 60.35
CA ALA A 60 17.81 -11.10 58.94
C ALA A 60 16.59 -11.37 58.05
N VAL A 61 16.47 -10.65 56.93
CA VAL A 61 15.48 -10.95 55.89
C VAL A 61 15.81 -12.30 55.25
N ALA A 62 14.85 -13.21 55.22
CA ALA A 62 15.00 -14.50 54.58
C ALA A 62 15.01 -14.32 53.06
N ARG A 63 16.07 -14.80 52.41
CA ARG A 63 16.18 -14.71 50.95
C ARG A 63 15.26 -15.74 50.29
N PRO A 64 14.54 -15.38 49.21
CA PRO A 64 13.77 -16.33 48.42
C PRO A 64 14.64 -17.47 47.90
N ASN A 65 14.08 -18.68 47.81
CA ASN A 65 14.77 -19.83 47.26
C ASN A 65 14.41 -20.02 45.77
N PRO A 66 15.35 -19.82 44.82
CA PRO A 66 15.14 -20.00 43.39
C PRO A 66 14.51 -21.31 42.94
N ALA A 67 14.71 -22.38 43.72
CA ALA A 67 14.14 -23.69 43.40
C ALA A 67 12.63 -23.80 43.66
N THR A 68 12.02 -22.81 44.31
CA THR A 68 10.62 -22.88 44.80
C THR A 68 9.63 -22.09 43.94
N TYR A 69 10.11 -21.42 42.90
CA TYR A 69 9.31 -20.64 41.96
C TYR A 69 9.65 -21.03 40.52
N ASP A 70 8.87 -20.49 39.57
CA ASP A 70 9.06 -20.80 38.16
C ASP A 70 10.53 -20.59 37.73
N PRO A 71 11.16 -21.56 37.03
CA PRO A 71 12.55 -21.46 36.60
C PRO A 71 12.84 -20.26 35.69
N ASN A 72 11.83 -19.71 35.03
CA ASN A 72 11.93 -18.54 34.16
C ASN A 72 11.56 -17.24 34.88
N CYS A 73 11.24 -17.29 36.18
CA CYS A 73 11.14 -16.10 37.01
C CYS A 73 12.54 -15.54 37.31
N GLU A 74 12.72 -14.25 37.07
CA GLU A 74 13.96 -13.51 37.39
C GLU A 74 13.88 -12.87 38.78
N ALA A 75 12.71 -12.31 39.13
CA ALA A 75 12.51 -11.65 40.42
C ALA A 75 11.09 -11.85 40.98
N VAL A 76 11.04 -12.08 42.29
CA VAL A 76 9.81 -12.24 43.07
C VAL A 76 9.63 -11.11 44.09
N LEU A 77 8.40 -10.81 44.47
CA LEU A 77 8.09 -9.83 45.52
C LEU A 77 8.31 -10.45 46.90
N TYR A 78 9.47 -10.21 47.51
CA TYR A 78 9.81 -10.82 48.81
C TYR A 78 9.83 -9.85 49.99
N THR A 79 9.55 -8.57 49.74
CA THR A 79 9.31 -7.54 50.77
C THR A 79 8.12 -6.67 50.32
N LEU A 80 7.22 -6.34 51.23
CA LEU A 80 6.05 -5.50 50.92
C LEU A 80 6.28 -4.01 51.18
N GLN A 81 7.49 -3.60 51.61
CA GLN A 81 7.91 -2.20 51.77
C GLN A 81 8.13 -1.49 50.41
N SER A 82 7.18 -1.61 49.49
CA SER A 82 7.20 -0.87 48.22
C SER A 82 6.75 0.58 48.44
N VAL A 83 7.07 1.47 47.49
CA VAL A 83 6.84 2.92 47.60
C VAL A 83 5.34 3.32 47.54
N VAL A 84 4.40 2.36 47.43
CA VAL A 84 2.97 2.67 47.19
C VAL A 84 2.00 1.74 47.95
N CYS A 85 2.42 1.21 49.10
CA CYS A 85 1.60 0.33 49.95
C CYS A 85 0.52 1.07 50.77
N ASP A 86 0.50 2.40 50.73
CA ASP A 86 -0.62 3.24 51.16
C ASP A 86 -1.83 3.16 50.23
N VAL A 87 -1.60 2.96 48.93
CA VAL A 87 -2.66 2.98 47.90
C VAL A 87 -3.15 1.57 47.57
N TYR A 88 -2.24 0.61 47.54
CA TYR A 88 -2.54 -0.75 47.07
C TYR A 88 -2.06 -1.82 48.05
N ASP A 89 -2.91 -2.82 48.28
CA ASP A 89 -2.57 -3.99 49.09
C ASP A 89 -1.82 -5.03 48.24
N PHE A 90 -0.51 -5.12 48.45
CA PHE A 90 0.35 -6.07 47.75
C PHE A 90 0.44 -7.44 48.44
N SER A 91 -0.17 -7.62 49.62
CA SER A 91 -0.10 -8.87 50.38
C SER A 91 -0.46 -10.12 49.58
N PRO A 92 -1.51 -10.15 48.72
CA PRO A 92 -1.86 -11.34 47.94
C PRO A 92 -0.80 -11.77 46.90
N TYR A 93 0.14 -10.88 46.58
CA TYR A 93 1.19 -11.09 45.58
C TYR A 93 2.56 -11.36 46.20
N PHE A 94 2.62 -11.49 47.52
CA PHE A 94 3.85 -11.87 48.22
C PHE A 94 4.38 -13.21 47.69
N MET A 95 5.67 -13.24 47.39
CA MET A 95 6.40 -14.34 46.76
C MET A 95 5.94 -14.72 45.34
N LYS A 96 5.17 -13.86 44.66
CA LYS A 96 4.88 -14.00 43.24
C LYS A 96 5.94 -13.35 42.36
N CYS A 97 6.09 -13.87 41.15
CA CYS A 97 6.98 -13.30 40.14
C CYS A 97 6.43 -11.97 39.63
N TYR A 98 7.26 -10.93 39.58
CA TYR A 98 6.91 -9.67 38.91
C TYR A 98 7.81 -9.37 37.71
N ARG A 99 8.85 -10.19 37.50
CA ARG A 99 9.75 -10.10 36.36
C ARG A 99 10.20 -11.48 35.92
N CYS A 100 9.93 -11.79 34.66
CA CYS A 100 10.43 -12.99 34.00
C CYS A 100 11.78 -12.73 33.35
N LYS A 101 12.55 -13.80 33.12
CA LYS A 101 13.79 -13.77 32.35
C LYS A 101 13.53 -13.32 30.90
N SER A 102 14.57 -12.87 30.23
CA SER A 102 14.51 -12.52 28.80
C SER A 102 13.90 -13.64 27.96
N GLY A 103 12.96 -13.27 27.07
CA GLY A 103 12.19 -14.21 26.25
C GLY A 103 10.94 -14.80 26.92
N TYR A 104 10.64 -14.42 28.17
CA TYR A 104 9.45 -14.87 28.90
C TYR A 104 8.59 -13.69 29.36
N ALA A 105 7.29 -13.94 29.55
CA ALA A 105 6.28 -13.00 30.00
C ALA A 105 5.45 -13.61 31.14
N LEU A 106 4.86 -12.76 31.99
CA LEU A 106 3.99 -13.19 33.08
C LEU A 106 2.69 -13.77 32.49
N ALA A 107 2.33 -15.00 32.90
CA ALA A 107 1.09 -15.65 32.50
C ALA A 107 -0.07 -15.32 33.45
N ASP A 108 -1.27 -15.08 32.94
CA ASP A 108 -2.46 -14.67 33.70
C ASP A 108 -2.13 -13.61 34.78
N PRO A 109 -1.45 -12.51 34.38
CA PRO A 109 -0.90 -11.57 35.34
C PRO A 109 -2.03 -10.90 36.14
N ALA A 110 -1.95 -11.01 37.45
CA ALA A 110 -2.83 -10.31 38.37
C ALA A 110 -2.15 -9.03 38.85
N SER A 111 -2.88 -7.94 38.91
CA SER A 111 -2.32 -6.65 39.31
C SER A 111 -3.28 -5.90 40.22
N PRO A 112 -2.79 -5.27 41.30
CA PRO A 112 -3.59 -4.36 42.10
C PRO A 112 -3.71 -2.97 41.46
N SER A 113 -2.88 -2.65 40.45
CA SER A 113 -2.84 -1.34 39.78
C SER A 113 -2.51 -1.45 38.28
N THR A 114 -2.38 -0.34 37.56
CA THR A 114 -1.93 -0.38 36.15
C THR A 114 -0.41 -0.49 36.00
N ALA A 115 0.36 -0.37 37.09
CA ALA A 115 1.81 -0.18 37.01
C ALA A 115 2.65 -1.46 37.19
N ILE A 116 2.21 -2.43 38.00
CA ILE A 116 3.01 -3.62 38.34
C ILE A 116 2.12 -4.85 38.40
N ALA A 117 2.41 -5.86 37.58
CA ALA A 117 1.67 -7.11 37.57
C ALA A 117 2.50 -8.27 38.13
N PHE A 118 1.79 -9.28 38.64
CA PHE A 118 2.37 -10.44 39.31
C PHE A 118 1.79 -11.73 38.76
N SER A 119 2.61 -12.79 38.72
CA SER A 119 2.19 -14.13 38.33
C SER A 119 2.97 -15.21 39.06
N ASP A 120 2.41 -16.39 39.16
CA ASP A 120 3.09 -17.60 39.62
C ASP A 120 3.88 -18.30 38.49
N LEU A 121 3.67 -17.91 37.23
CA LEU A 121 4.18 -18.59 36.04
C LEU A 121 4.73 -17.60 35.00
N CYS A 122 5.91 -17.92 34.47
CA CYS A 122 6.51 -17.22 33.34
C CYS A 122 6.48 -18.11 32.11
N VAL A 123 5.79 -17.69 31.05
CA VAL A 123 5.65 -18.44 29.79
C VAL A 123 6.46 -17.78 28.68
N PRO A 124 6.87 -18.51 27.63
CA PRO A 124 7.56 -17.92 26.48
C PRO A 124 6.77 -16.74 25.90
N SER A 125 7.47 -15.65 25.62
CA SER A 125 6.87 -14.43 25.09
C SER A 125 6.37 -14.65 23.67
N ILE A 126 5.04 -14.61 23.51
CA ILE A 126 4.40 -14.54 22.20
C ILE A 126 4.56 -13.11 21.64
N LEU A 127 5.11 -12.98 20.43
CA LEU A 127 5.29 -11.70 19.75
C LEU A 127 3.95 -10.98 19.56
N HIS A 128 3.91 -9.67 19.78
CA HIS A 128 2.71 -8.82 19.74
C HIS A 128 1.57 -9.22 20.69
N CYS A 129 1.80 -10.12 21.65
CA CYS A 129 0.81 -10.43 22.68
C CYS A 129 0.89 -9.46 23.86
N LYS A 130 -0.27 -8.96 24.31
CA LYS A 130 -0.39 -8.11 25.49
C LYS A 130 -0.71 -8.89 26.77
N ARG A 131 -1.42 -10.01 26.64
CA ARG A 131 -1.91 -10.81 27.78
C ARG A 131 -1.70 -12.29 27.52
N HIS A 132 -0.65 -12.84 28.12
CA HIS A 132 -0.31 -14.26 28.05
C HIS A 132 -1.08 -15.04 29.12
N THR A 133 -1.39 -16.31 28.84
CA THR A 133 -2.10 -17.20 29.76
C THR A 133 -1.20 -18.33 30.24
N ALA A 134 -1.60 -19.00 31.34
CA ALA A 134 -0.90 -20.17 31.84
C ALA A 134 -1.01 -21.40 30.91
N SER A 135 -1.90 -21.35 29.93
CA SER A 135 -2.06 -22.38 28.89
C SER A 135 -1.16 -22.15 27.67
N TYR A 136 -0.17 -21.26 27.77
CA TYR A 136 0.74 -20.90 26.68
C TYR A 136 0.01 -20.29 25.46
N THR A 137 -1.07 -19.54 25.72
CA THR A 137 -1.84 -18.81 24.71
C THR A 137 -1.80 -17.31 24.97
N CYS A 138 -2.26 -16.54 23.99
CA CYS A 138 -2.50 -15.11 24.08
C CYS A 138 -4.01 -14.85 24.15
N GLU A 139 -4.43 -13.96 25.04
CA GLU A 139 -5.83 -13.57 25.18
C GLU A 139 -6.12 -12.17 24.59
N GLN A 140 -5.07 -11.38 24.33
CA GLN A 140 -5.21 -10.07 23.71
C GLN A 140 -3.94 -9.69 22.94
N CYS A 141 -4.11 -9.32 21.67
CA CYS A 141 -3.03 -8.85 20.82
C CYS A 141 -2.81 -7.32 20.91
N GLY A 142 -1.62 -6.91 20.50
CA GLY A 142 -1.25 -5.52 20.26
C GLY A 142 -2.04 -4.90 19.11
N SER A 143 -1.94 -3.58 18.98
CA SER A 143 -2.55 -2.86 17.86
C SER A 143 -2.00 -3.35 16.53
N GLY A 144 -2.88 -3.67 15.58
CA GLY A 144 -2.50 -4.14 14.24
C GLY A 144 -2.30 -5.65 14.10
N SER A 145 -2.52 -6.42 15.17
CA SER A 145 -2.48 -7.89 15.15
C SER A 145 -3.80 -8.50 15.61
N THR A 146 -4.10 -9.71 15.14
CA THR A 146 -5.26 -10.50 15.55
C THR A 146 -4.81 -11.85 16.12
N LEU A 147 -5.67 -12.47 16.94
CA LEU A 147 -5.40 -13.80 17.49
C LEU A 147 -5.48 -14.86 16.39
N SER A 148 -4.54 -15.81 16.41
CA SER A 148 -4.70 -17.06 15.67
C SER A 148 -5.87 -17.88 16.24
N ASN A 149 -6.41 -18.80 15.45
CA ASN A 149 -7.55 -19.63 15.81
C ASN A 149 -7.29 -20.49 17.07
N ASP A 150 -6.04 -20.93 17.26
CA ASP A 150 -5.60 -21.67 18.45
C ASP A 150 -5.13 -20.76 19.59
N SER A 151 -5.22 -19.43 19.41
CA SER A 151 -4.75 -18.40 20.34
C SER A 151 -3.26 -18.48 20.70
N LYS A 152 -2.43 -19.22 19.94
CA LYS A 152 -0.99 -19.37 20.22
C LYS A 152 -0.12 -18.28 19.62
N ALA A 153 -0.66 -17.44 18.74
CA ALA A 153 0.06 -16.33 18.15
C ALA A 153 -0.84 -15.10 17.96
N CYS A 154 -0.19 -13.94 17.90
CA CYS A 154 -0.76 -12.72 17.37
C CYS A 154 -0.18 -12.49 15.98
N VAL A 155 -1.03 -12.59 14.96
CA VAL A 155 -0.64 -12.55 13.55
C VAL A 155 -1.16 -11.29 12.88
N THR A 156 -0.54 -10.89 11.77
CA THR A 156 -1.03 -9.80 10.94
C THR A 156 -2.37 -10.21 10.32
N PRO A 157 -3.43 -9.40 10.46
CA PRO A 157 -4.74 -9.74 9.92
C PRO A 157 -4.69 -9.82 8.39
N ILE A 158 -5.17 -10.94 7.83
CA ILE A 158 -5.34 -11.10 6.38
C ILE A 158 -6.75 -10.60 6.01
N PRO A 159 -6.89 -9.64 5.07
CA PRO A 159 -8.19 -9.20 4.58
C PRO A 159 -9.02 -10.35 4.02
N ASN A 160 -10.31 -10.37 4.35
CA ASN A 160 -11.26 -11.41 3.93
C ASN A 160 -10.94 -12.84 4.43
N CYS A 161 -10.01 -13.00 5.37
CA CYS A 161 -9.80 -14.26 6.07
C CYS A 161 -10.65 -14.33 7.33
N VAL A 162 -11.37 -15.43 7.54
CA VAL A 162 -12.24 -15.64 8.71
C VAL A 162 -11.42 -16.09 9.93
N SER A 163 -10.41 -16.95 9.71
CA SER A 163 -9.56 -17.46 10.77
C SER A 163 -8.14 -17.77 10.28
N GLN A 164 -7.14 -17.51 11.13
CA GLN A 164 -5.72 -17.69 10.78
C GLN A 164 -5.03 -18.69 11.71
N ARG A 165 -4.01 -19.39 11.19
CA ARG A 165 -3.11 -20.25 11.96
C ARG A 165 -2.05 -19.42 12.69
N ALA A 166 -1.33 -20.06 13.60
CA ALA A 166 -0.25 -19.41 14.35
C ALA A 166 0.93 -18.97 13.47
N ASP A 167 1.11 -19.56 12.29
CA ASP A 167 2.12 -19.15 11.29
C ASP A 167 1.68 -17.95 10.43
N GLY A 168 0.47 -17.43 10.65
CA GLY A 168 -0.10 -16.31 9.91
C GLY A 168 -0.90 -16.70 8.67
N THR A 169 -0.94 -17.98 8.27
CA THR A 169 -1.72 -18.43 7.11
C THR A 169 -3.23 -18.45 7.39
N CYS A 170 -4.03 -18.23 6.35
CA CYS A 170 -5.47 -18.29 6.40
C CYS A 170 -5.99 -19.74 6.38
N ILE A 171 -6.91 -20.05 7.28
CA ILE A 171 -7.58 -21.37 7.33
C ILE A 171 -8.79 -21.36 6.40
N GLU A 172 -9.61 -20.31 6.49
CA GLU A 172 -10.87 -20.19 5.78
C GLU A 172 -11.08 -18.75 5.31
N CYS A 173 -11.39 -18.59 4.03
CA CYS A 173 -11.74 -17.31 3.44
C CYS A 173 -13.23 -17.00 3.62
N SER A 174 -13.55 -15.71 3.67
CA SER A 174 -14.93 -15.22 3.74
C SER A 174 -15.72 -15.68 2.51
N SER A 175 -17.05 -15.77 2.65
CA SER A 175 -17.91 -16.16 1.55
C SER A 175 -17.67 -15.30 0.30
N GLY A 176 -17.50 -15.95 -0.85
CA GLY A 176 -17.18 -15.29 -2.12
C GLY A 176 -15.68 -15.06 -2.39
N TYR A 177 -14.80 -15.41 -1.46
CA TYR A 177 -13.34 -15.37 -1.64
C TYR A 177 -12.75 -16.76 -1.71
N VAL A 178 -11.61 -16.89 -2.40
CA VAL A 178 -10.85 -18.13 -2.55
C VAL A 178 -9.46 -17.99 -1.94
N PRO A 179 -8.85 -19.08 -1.43
CA PRO A 179 -7.49 -19.04 -0.91
C PRO A 179 -6.49 -18.59 -1.97
N ALA A 180 -5.61 -17.67 -1.60
CA ALA A 180 -4.43 -17.33 -2.39
C ALA A 180 -3.29 -18.35 -2.16
N PHE A 181 -2.23 -18.21 -2.95
CA PHE A 181 -1.05 -19.04 -2.90
C PHE A 181 -0.47 -19.13 -1.49
N ASN A 182 -0.11 -20.36 -1.08
CA ASN A 182 0.37 -20.69 0.26
C ASN A 182 -0.53 -20.21 1.41
N PHE A 183 -1.80 -19.92 1.14
CA PHE A 183 -2.77 -19.44 2.12
C PHE A 183 -2.41 -18.11 2.80
N PHE A 184 -1.53 -17.29 2.21
CA PHE A 184 -1.18 -15.97 2.77
C PHE A 184 -2.17 -14.85 2.41
N GLY A 185 -3.29 -15.20 1.76
CA GLY A 185 -4.29 -14.23 1.33
C GLY A 185 -5.62 -14.89 0.98
N CYS A 186 -6.64 -14.07 0.85
CA CYS A 186 -7.94 -14.45 0.28
C CYS A 186 -8.24 -13.52 -0.88
N ALA A 187 -8.37 -14.09 -2.08
CA ALA A 187 -8.58 -13.35 -3.32
C ALA A 187 -10.05 -13.40 -3.75
N ALA A 188 -10.53 -12.32 -4.35
CA ALA A 188 -11.78 -12.37 -5.08
C ALA A 188 -11.57 -13.21 -6.36
N PRO A 189 -12.43 -14.19 -6.64
CA PRO A 189 -12.27 -15.05 -7.80
C PRO A 189 -12.36 -14.22 -9.08
N LYS A 190 -11.46 -14.50 -10.01
CA LYS A 190 -11.35 -13.83 -11.32
C LYS A 190 -11.61 -14.82 -12.44
N PRO A 191 -12.13 -14.37 -13.59
CA PRO A 191 -12.44 -15.25 -14.71
C PRO A 191 -11.23 -16.07 -15.16
N ASN A 192 -11.42 -17.39 -15.25
CA ASN A 192 -10.45 -18.39 -15.73
C ASN A 192 -9.13 -18.46 -14.95
N CYS A 193 -9.07 -17.89 -13.75
CA CYS A 193 -7.91 -17.98 -12.88
C CYS A 193 -7.99 -19.22 -11.99
N GLU A 194 -6.91 -20.00 -11.99
CA GLU A 194 -6.81 -21.24 -11.22
C GLU A 194 -6.17 -20.98 -9.85
N THR A 195 -5.09 -20.20 -9.81
CA THR A 195 -4.42 -19.80 -8.57
C THR A 195 -4.19 -18.30 -8.51
N TYR A 196 -4.01 -17.77 -7.30
CA TYR A 196 -3.98 -16.34 -7.02
C TYR A 196 -2.76 -15.98 -6.17
N PHE A 197 -2.12 -14.86 -6.48
CA PHE A 197 -1.16 -14.25 -5.56
C PHE A 197 -1.87 -13.65 -4.32
N PRO A 198 -1.17 -13.43 -3.20
CA PRO A 198 -1.75 -12.82 -1.99
C PRO A 198 -2.40 -11.46 -2.24
N GLU A 199 -1.90 -10.69 -3.21
CA GLU A 199 -2.45 -9.39 -3.62
C GLU A 199 -3.75 -9.52 -4.45
N GLY A 200 -4.13 -10.75 -4.83
CA GLY A 200 -5.36 -11.06 -5.56
C GLY A 200 -5.24 -11.02 -7.09
N THR A 201 -4.03 -10.93 -7.64
CA THR A 201 -3.78 -11.12 -9.08
C THR A 201 -3.70 -12.61 -9.43
N CYS A 202 -4.00 -12.95 -10.68
CA CYS A 202 -3.95 -14.34 -11.12
C CYS A 202 -2.50 -14.80 -11.26
N GLN A 203 -2.15 -15.87 -10.55
CA GLN A 203 -0.82 -16.48 -10.61
C GLN A 203 -0.74 -17.51 -11.73
N SER A 204 -1.74 -18.40 -11.80
CA SER A 204 -1.91 -19.35 -12.89
C SER A 204 -3.33 -19.29 -13.44
N CYS A 205 -3.43 -19.63 -14.72
CA CYS A 205 -4.68 -19.71 -15.43
C CYS A 205 -5.06 -21.16 -15.68
N ILE A 206 -6.36 -21.41 -15.80
CA ILE A 206 -6.87 -22.71 -16.26
C ILE A 206 -6.25 -23.03 -17.63
N SER A 207 -6.01 -24.31 -17.91
CA SER A 207 -5.48 -24.78 -19.19
C SER A 207 -6.20 -24.15 -20.39
N GLY A 208 -5.44 -23.60 -21.34
CA GLY A 208 -5.96 -22.87 -22.51
C GLY A 208 -6.09 -21.35 -22.30
N TYR A 209 -5.79 -20.84 -21.11
CA TYR A 209 -5.79 -19.41 -20.81
C TYR A 209 -4.40 -18.90 -20.39
N ALA A 210 -4.15 -17.61 -20.56
CA ALA A 210 -2.94 -16.91 -20.13
C ALA A 210 -3.29 -15.63 -19.37
N PRO A 211 -2.43 -15.19 -18.43
CA PRO A 211 -2.70 -14.01 -17.62
C PRO A 211 -2.59 -12.75 -18.49
N THR A 212 -3.46 -11.79 -18.21
CA THR A 212 -3.34 -10.43 -18.74
C THR A 212 -2.12 -9.74 -18.13
N PHE A 213 -1.57 -8.72 -18.80
CA PHE A 213 -0.34 -8.06 -18.35
C PHE A 213 -0.42 -7.44 -16.94
N ASP A 214 -1.64 -7.13 -16.48
CA ASP A 214 -1.94 -6.59 -15.15
C ASP A 214 -2.29 -7.68 -14.12
N GLY A 215 -2.33 -8.95 -14.52
CA GLY A 215 -2.79 -10.06 -13.68
C GLY A 215 -4.27 -9.95 -13.26
N GLY A 216 -5.04 -9.10 -13.95
CA GLY A 216 -6.44 -8.81 -13.67
C GLY A 216 -7.39 -9.94 -14.04
N ALA A 217 -7.03 -10.74 -15.05
CA ALA A 217 -7.82 -11.88 -15.51
C ALA A 217 -6.95 -12.89 -16.27
N CYS A 218 -7.56 -14.01 -16.63
CA CYS A 218 -7.00 -14.98 -17.56
C CYS A 218 -7.84 -14.99 -18.85
N VAL A 219 -7.18 -14.81 -19.98
CA VAL A 219 -7.79 -14.70 -21.32
C VAL A 219 -7.36 -15.87 -22.20
N THR A 220 -8.16 -16.17 -23.23
CA THR A 220 -7.87 -17.30 -24.14
C THR A 220 -6.53 -17.12 -24.82
N THR A 221 -5.73 -18.18 -24.88
CA THR A 221 -4.41 -18.10 -25.52
C THR A 221 -4.51 -17.83 -27.02
N ILE A 222 -3.65 -16.96 -27.51
CA ILE A 222 -3.44 -16.68 -28.93
C ILE A 222 -2.10 -17.30 -29.30
N ALA A 223 -2.08 -18.09 -30.37
CA ALA A 223 -0.86 -18.74 -30.83
C ALA A 223 0.26 -17.70 -31.04
N ASN A 224 1.44 -17.99 -30.49
CA ASN A 224 2.64 -17.14 -30.53
C ASN A 224 2.49 -15.74 -29.90
N CYS A 225 1.44 -15.51 -29.12
CA CYS A 225 1.34 -14.32 -28.30
C CYS A 225 2.13 -14.50 -26.99
N GLY A 226 2.96 -13.51 -26.65
CA GLY A 226 3.78 -13.51 -25.44
C GLY A 226 3.13 -12.80 -24.26
N THR A 227 2.44 -11.67 -24.51
CA THR A 227 1.70 -10.94 -23.46
C THR A 227 0.35 -10.48 -23.95
N TYR A 228 -0.61 -10.35 -23.04
CA TYR A 228 -2.02 -10.10 -23.34
C TYR A 228 -2.51 -8.79 -22.73
N ASN A 229 -3.35 -8.08 -23.48
CA ASN A 229 -4.13 -6.94 -22.97
C ASN A 229 -5.29 -7.42 -22.10
N THR A 230 -5.91 -6.50 -21.35
CA THR A 230 -7.05 -6.78 -20.48
C THR A 230 -8.32 -7.19 -21.24
N ASP A 231 -8.43 -6.82 -22.51
CA ASP A 231 -9.53 -7.21 -23.41
C ASP A 231 -9.33 -8.58 -24.08
N GLY A 232 -8.21 -9.25 -23.81
CA GLY A 232 -7.85 -10.54 -24.41
C GLY A 232 -7.13 -10.46 -25.75
N THR A 233 -6.88 -9.26 -26.29
CA THR A 233 -6.04 -9.10 -27.48
C THR A 233 -4.57 -9.32 -27.14
N CYS A 234 -3.78 -9.66 -28.15
CA CYS A 234 -2.35 -9.80 -27.98
C CYS A 234 -1.68 -8.43 -27.88
N ARG A 235 -0.90 -8.23 -26.82
CA ARG A 235 -0.14 -7.00 -26.60
C ARG A 235 1.25 -7.08 -27.22
N SER A 236 1.90 -8.24 -27.13
CA SER A 236 3.19 -8.48 -27.77
C SER A 236 3.33 -9.94 -28.19
N CYS A 237 3.93 -10.16 -29.35
CA CYS A 237 4.20 -11.49 -29.87
C CYS A 237 5.53 -12.06 -29.34
N ASN A 238 5.67 -13.38 -29.40
CA ASN A 238 6.92 -14.07 -29.14
C ASN A 238 7.98 -13.74 -30.20
N ASN A 239 9.25 -13.97 -29.87
CA ASN A 239 10.35 -13.74 -30.80
C ASN A 239 10.13 -14.44 -32.15
N GLY A 240 10.34 -13.71 -33.25
CA GLY A 240 10.11 -14.19 -34.62
C GLY A 240 8.68 -13.99 -35.15
N TYR A 241 7.79 -13.40 -34.36
CA TYR A 241 6.41 -13.10 -34.75
C TYR A 241 6.11 -11.61 -34.61
N SER A 242 5.17 -11.13 -35.43
CA SER A 242 4.69 -9.75 -35.45
C SER A 242 3.18 -9.69 -35.24
N LEU A 243 2.74 -8.60 -34.63
CA LEU A 243 1.35 -8.37 -34.30
C LEU A 243 0.56 -8.00 -35.57
N THR A 244 -0.59 -8.61 -35.72
CA THR A 244 -1.58 -8.25 -36.76
C THR A 244 -2.21 -6.89 -36.45
N TYR A 245 -2.68 -6.17 -37.47
CA TYR A 245 -3.20 -4.80 -37.30
C TYR A 245 -4.38 -4.68 -36.32
N ASP A 246 -5.12 -5.78 -36.10
CA ASP A 246 -6.27 -5.82 -35.19
C ASP A 246 -5.91 -6.36 -33.79
N ASN A 247 -4.64 -6.66 -33.55
CA ASN A 247 -4.07 -7.22 -32.32
C ASN A 247 -4.62 -8.60 -31.94
N LYS A 248 -5.31 -9.31 -32.83
CA LYS A 248 -5.95 -10.61 -32.51
C LYS A 248 -5.11 -11.83 -32.88
N GLY A 249 -3.98 -11.62 -33.53
CA GLY A 249 -3.08 -12.68 -33.94
C GLY A 249 -1.61 -12.26 -33.99
N CYS A 250 -0.74 -13.25 -33.88
CA CYS A 250 0.69 -13.14 -34.09
C CYS A 250 1.09 -14.00 -35.29
N VAL A 251 1.70 -13.38 -36.29
CA VAL A 251 2.07 -14.01 -37.55
C VAL A 251 3.59 -14.01 -37.72
N PRO A 252 4.20 -14.97 -38.44
CA PRO A 252 5.64 -14.99 -38.64
C PRO A 252 6.13 -13.66 -39.23
N SER A 253 7.18 -13.09 -38.63
CA SER A 253 7.71 -11.81 -39.09
C SER A 253 8.30 -11.94 -40.49
N LEU A 254 7.85 -11.09 -41.41
CA LEU A 254 8.38 -10.97 -42.75
C LEU A 254 9.46 -9.88 -42.79
N PRO A 255 10.59 -10.11 -43.47
CA PRO A 255 11.59 -9.07 -43.65
C PRO A 255 10.97 -7.81 -44.26
N SER A 256 11.31 -6.65 -43.70
CA SER A 256 10.93 -5.34 -44.23
C SER A 256 9.43 -5.04 -44.26
N CYS A 257 8.62 -5.82 -43.55
CA CYS A 257 7.21 -5.54 -43.36
C CYS A 257 6.98 -4.68 -42.11
N GLY A 258 6.20 -3.61 -42.24
CA GLY A 258 5.87 -2.69 -41.15
C GLY A 258 4.60 -3.07 -40.40
N THR A 259 3.52 -3.41 -41.13
CA THR A 259 2.24 -3.85 -40.54
C THR A 259 1.70 -5.10 -41.24
N TYR A 260 0.92 -5.91 -40.52
CA TYR A 260 0.50 -7.23 -40.95
C TYR A 260 -1.03 -7.37 -41.00
N ASN A 261 -1.54 -8.06 -42.03
CA ASN A 261 -2.92 -8.51 -42.10
C ASN A 261 -3.16 -9.75 -41.22
N THR A 262 -4.43 -10.08 -40.98
CA THR A 262 -4.83 -11.24 -40.16
C THR A 262 -4.44 -12.60 -40.74
N ASP A 263 -4.19 -12.67 -42.05
CA ASP A 263 -3.73 -13.87 -42.75
C ASP A 263 -2.19 -14.02 -42.75
N GLY A 264 -1.47 -13.04 -42.20
CA GLY A 264 -0.01 -12.99 -42.18
C GLY A 264 0.63 -12.32 -43.39
N SER A 265 -0.15 -11.87 -44.37
CA SER A 265 0.38 -11.07 -45.48
C SER A 265 0.83 -9.69 -45.00
N CYS A 266 1.84 -9.14 -45.67
CA CYS A 266 2.28 -7.79 -45.36
C CYS A 266 1.23 -6.78 -45.81
N ARG A 267 0.77 -5.94 -44.89
CA ARG A 267 -0.21 -4.88 -45.16
C ARG A 267 0.46 -3.61 -45.63
N GLU A 268 1.53 -3.20 -44.94
CA GLU A 268 2.34 -2.05 -45.31
C GLU A 268 3.82 -2.37 -45.07
N CYS A 269 4.67 -1.98 -46.01
CA CYS A 269 6.11 -2.13 -45.88
C CYS A 269 6.69 -1.16 -44.84
N ALA A 270 7.84 -1.52 -44.27
CA ALA A 270 8.58 -0.65 -43.38
C ALA A 270 9.08 0.60 -44.13
N VAL A 271 9.50 1.63 -43.38
CA VAL A 271 10.10 2.85 -43.94
C VAL A 271 11.26 2.48 -44.88
N ASP A 272 11.34 3.12 -46.05
CA ASP A 272 12.29 2.85 -47.14
C ASP A 272 12.09 1.54 -47.92
N TYR A 273 10.96 0.86 -47.72
CA TYR A 273 10.57 -0.33 -48.47
C TYR A 273 9.23 -0.13 -49.17
N SER A 274 9.09 -0.72 -50.35
CA SER A 274 7.83 -0.76 -51.11
C SER A 274 7.51 -2.19 -51.54
N PHE A 275 6.26 -2.45 -51.88
CA PHE A 275 5.89 -3.72 -52.48
C PHE A 275 6.64 -3.95 -53.79
N SER A 276 7.11 -5.17 -53.99
CA SER A 276 7.64 -5.65 -55.26
C SER A 276 6.58 -5.52 -56.35
N THR A 277 7.01 -5.55 -57.60
CA THR A 277 6.14 -5.50 -58.79
C THR A 277 5.03 -6.55 -58.81
N ASN A 278 5.23 -7.71 -58.17
CA ASN A 278 4.22 -8.76 -58.02
C ASN A 278 3.36 -8.65 -56.74
N GLY A 279 3.64 -7.68 -55.87
CA GLY A 279 2.87 -7.42 -54.64
C GLY A 279 3.09 -8.42 -53.50
N GLU A 280 4.02 -9.37 -53.65
CA GLU A 280 4.18 -10.47 -52.68
C GLU A 280 5.15 -10.16 -51.54
N ARG A 281 6.11 -9.25 -51.75
CA ARG A 281 7.19 -8.97 -50.79
C ARG A 281 7.50 -7.48 -50.71
N CYS A 282 8.02 -7.06 -49.57
CA CYS A 282 8.60 -5.73 -49.43
C CYS A 282 10.07 -5.76 -49.87
N VAL A 283 10.41 -4.87 -50.79
CA VAL A 283 11.78 -4.71 -51.33
C VAL A 283 12.28 -3.30 -51.02
N GLU A 284 13.59 -3.17 -50.85
CA GLU A 284 14.20 -1.87 -50.56
C GLU A 284 13.91 -0.90 -51.71
N CYS A 285 13.44 0.30 -51.37
CA CYS A 285 13.02 1.32 -52.32
C CYS A 285 13.38 2.70 -51.78
N ARG A 286 14.68 3.00 -51.79
CA ARG A 286 15.23 4.26 -51.24
C ARG A 286 15.22 5.44 -52.23
N MET A 287 14.79 5.21 -53.47
CA MET A 287 14.81 6.24 -54.50
C MET A 287 13.75 7.31 -54.25
N ARG A 288 14.18 8.58 -54.29
CA ARG A 288 13.25 9.70 -54.18
C ARG A 288 12.24 9.69 -55.32
N ASN A 289 10.99 10.01 -54.98
CA ASN A 289 9.85 10.09 -55.89
C ASN A 289 9.54 8.76 -56.59
N CYS A 290 9.97 7.63 -56.01
CA CYS A 290 9.65 6.30 -56.49
C CYS A 290 8.54 5.67 -55.64
N LYS A 291 7.47 5.25 -56.30
CA LYS A 291 6.30 4.64 -55.67
C LYS A 291 6.47 3.13 -55.46
N SER A 292 7.07 2.42 -56.41
CA SER A 292 7.35 0.99 -56.30
C SER A 292 8.65 0.60 -57.00
N CYS A 293 9.41 -0.29 -56.37
CA CYS A 293 10.67 -0.80 -56.88
C CYS A 293 10.58 -2.29 -57.22
N ASP A 294 11.44 -2.74 -58.13
CA ASP A 294 11.71 -4.17 -58.32
C ASP A 294 12.72 -4.70 -57.28
N VAL A 295 12.93 -6.02 -57.24
CA VAL A 295 13.85 -6.72 -56.33
C VAL A 295 15.28 -6.22 -56.37
N SER A 296 15.70 -5.55 -57.46
CA SER A 296 17.01 -4.93 -57.60
C SER A 296 17.07 -3.47 -57.13
N ASN A 297 16.07 -2.97 -56.40
CA ASN A 297 15.97 -1.56 -55.96
C ASN A 297 16.01 -0.59 -57.16
N VAL A 298 15.26 -0.96 -58.22
CA VAL A 298 15.10 -0.20 -59.48
C VAL A 298 13.65 0.28 -59.55
N CYS A 299 13.41 1.56 -59.83
CA CYS A 299 12.06 2.10 -59.79
C CYS A 299 11.24 1.62 -60.98
N VAL A 300 10.03 1.11 -60.72
CA VAL A 300 9.10 0.65 -61.77
C VAL A 300 7.91 1.59 -61.92
N HIS A 301 7.51 2.24 -60.83
CA HIS A 301 6.52 3.31 -60.86
C HIS A 301 7.01 4.47 -60.04
N CYS A 302 7.10 5.64 -60.66
CA CYS A 302 7.38 6.89 -59.96
C CYS A 302 6.10 7.52 -59.42
N ASP A 303 6.26 8.47 -58.50
CA ASP A 303 5.18 9.34 -58.07
C ASP A 303 4.61 10.16 -59.23
N ASP A 304 3.40 10.67 -59.06
CA ASP A 304 2.75 11.50 -60.08
C ASP A 304 3.63 12.72 -60.43
N GLY A 305 3.78 13.02 -61.72
CA GLY A 305 4.68 14.07 -62.22
C GLY A 305 6.09 13.59 -62.56
N PHE A 306 6.36 12.28 -62.49
CA PHE A 306 7.65 11.68 -62.80
C PHE A 306 7.54 10.52 -63.81
N GLY A 307 8.60 10.31 -64.59
CA GLY A 307 8.82 9.18 -65.48
C GLY A 307 9.96 8.29 -65.00
N VAL A 308 9.94 6.99 -65.33
CA VAL A 308 11.01 6.05 -64.99
C VAL A 308 12.06 6.08 -66.10
N SER A 309 13.28 6.50 -65.81
CA SER A 309 14.40 6.50 -66.77
C SER A 309 14.88 5.09 -67.11
N ASP A 310 15.66 4.96 -68.18
CA ASP A 310 16.33 3.70 -68.56
C ASP A 310 17.27 3.16 -67.47
N SER A 311 17.77 4.06 -66.61
CA SER A 311 18.60 3.69 -65.45
C SER A 311 17.78 3.27 -64.22
N GLY A 312 16.45 3.31 -64.31
CA GLY A 312 15.55 2.95 -63.22
C GLY A 312 15.37 4.01 -62.15
N THR A 313 15.71 5.27 -62.44
CA THR A 313 15.51 6.42 -61.54
C THR A 313 14.34 7.28 -61.99
N CYS A 314 13.72 8.01 -61.06
CA CYS A 314 12.61 8.90 -61.38
C CYS A 314 13.08 10.26 -61.87
N VAL A 315 12.68 10.61 -63.10
CA VAL A 315 12.94 11.90 -63.72
C VAL A 315 11.67 12.75 -63.72
N VAL A 316 11.81 14.05 -63.50
CA VAL A 316 10.67 14.99 -63.49
C VAL A 316 10.11 15.12 -64.91
N CYS A 317 8.78 15.10 -65.05
CA CYS A 317 8.15 15.39 -66.32
C CYS A 317 8.31 16.87 -66.70
N VAL A 318 8.68 17.13 -67.96
CA VAL A 318 8.88 18.50 -68.44
C VAL A 318 7.55 19.28 -68.47
N ASP A 319 6.45 18.60 -68.78
CA ASP A 319 5.11 19.18 -68.72
C ASP A 319 4.54 19.05 -67.31
N THR A 320 4.22 20.20 -66.70
CA THR A 320 3.67 20.30 -65.34
C THR A 320 2.27 19.70 -65.18
N ASN A 321 1.53 19.52 -66.28
CA ASN A 321 0.20 18.88 -66.27
C ASN A 321 0.28 17.38 -66.59
N CYS A 322 1.49 16.85 -66.74
CA CYS A 322 1.69 15.44 -66.99
C CYS A 322 1.72 14.64 -65.70
N LYS A 323 0.86 13.63 -65.62
CA LYS A 323 0.83 12.67 -64.51
C LYS A 323 1.93 11.61 -64.65
N ARG A 324 2.18 11.12 -65.88
CA ARG A 324 3.24 10.14 -66.18
C ARG A 324 3.88 10.46 -67.53
N CYS A 325 5.20 10.51 -67.60
CA CYS A 325 5.95 10.78 -68.83
C CYS A 325 6.90 9.62 -69.20
N THR A 326 7.52 9.71 -70.38
CA THR A 326 8.55 8.79 -70.86
C THR A 326 9.82 8.86 -70.02
N ASP A 327 10.70 7.88 -70.23
CA ASP A 327 12.06 7.73 -69.68
C ASP A 327 12.91 9.01 -69.62
N ASN A 328 12.78 9.87 -70.62
CA ASN A 328 13.53 11.12 -70.74
C ASN A 328 12.75 12.35 -70.22
N GLY A 329 11.56 12.16 -69.63
CA GLY A 329 10.70 13.24 -69.13
C GLY A 329 10.01 14.10 -70.21
N ASN A 330 10.39 13.94 -71.48
CA ASN A 330 10.03 14.84 -72.57
C ASN A 330 8.63 14.62 -73.16
N THR A 331 8.10 13.39 -73.10
CA THR A 331 6.81 13.06 -73.70
C THR A 331 5.83 12.63 -72.62
N CYS A 332 4.66 13.26 -72.56
CA CYS A 332 3.63 12.87 -71.62
C CYS A 332 2.84 11.64 -72.10
N LEU A 333 2.70 10.64 -71.24
CA LEU A 333 1.94 9.41 -71.47
C LEU A 333 0.53 9.49 -70.85
N GLU A 334 0.38 10.16 -69.72
CA GLU A 334 -0.89 10.35 -69.03
C GLU A 334 -0.96 11.78 -68.48
N TYR A 335 -2.00 12.53 -68.83
CA TYR A 335 -2.23 13.87 -68.30
C TYR A 335 -3.07 13.80 -67.03
N VAL A 336 -2.83 14.73 -66.11
CA VAL A 336 -3.73 14.93 -64.97
C VAL A 336 -5.08 15.35 -65.56
N LYS A 337 -6.07 14.44 -65.56
CA LYS A 337 -7.44 14.87 -65.82
C LYS A 337 -7.78 15.88 -64.74
N ASP A 338 -8.10 17.10 -65.14
CA ASP A 338 -8.76 18.04 -64.24
C ASP A 338 -9.96 17.30 -63.66
N ALA A 339 -9.83 16.86 -62.41
CA ALA A 339 -10.98 16.53 -61.60
C ALA A 339 -11.77 17.84 -61.57
N GLY A 340 -12.79 17.91 -62.42
CA GLY A 340 -13.51 19.13 -62.71
C GLY A 340 -13.70 19.89 -61.41
N LYS A 341 -13.15 21.11 -61.36
CA LYS A 341 -13.28 22.02 -60.22
C LYS A 341 -14.75 22.03 -59.83
N LYS A 342 -15.11 21.26 -58.80
CA LYS A 342 -16.42 21.34 -58.18
C LYS A 342 -16.35 22.69 -57.50
N GLY A 343 -16.92 23.70 -58.17
CA GLY A 343 -16.88 25.08 -57.71
C GLY A 343 -17.17 25.10 -56.22
N SER A 344 -16.23 25.60 -55.45
CA SER A 344 -16.36 25.87 -54.02
C SER A 344 -17.29 27.07 -53.85
N GLY A 345 -18.53 26.93 -54.31
CA GLY A 345 -19.66 27.66 -53.76
C GLY A 345 -20.08 26.91 -52.52
N VAL A 346 -19.88 27.52 -51.36
CA VAL A 346 -20.37 27.01 -50.08
C VAL A 346 -21.86 26.66 -50.26
N PRO A 347 -22.28 25.41 -50.01
CA PRO A 347 -23.66 25.00 -50.22
C PRO A 347 -24.62 25.93 -49.46
N TRP A 348 -25.75 26.28 -50.06
CA TRP A 348 -26.75 27.16 -49.44
C TRP A 348 -27.21 26.70 -48.04
N TRP A 349 -27.13 25.40 -47.74
CA TRP A 349 -27.42 24.85 -46.41
C TRP A 349 -26.40 25.24 -45.32
N VAL A 350 -25.18 25.66 -45.68
CA VAL A 350 -24.19 26.20 -44.73
C VAL A 350 -24.55 27.63 -44.32
N TYR A 351 -25.10 28.43 -45.23
CA TYR A 351 -25.70 29.72 -44.84
C TYR A 351 -26.92 29.52 -43.94
N PHE A 352 -27.73 28.49 -44.22
CA PHE A 352 -28.85 28.11 -43.37
C PHE A 352 -28.38 27.63 -41.98
N SER A 353 -27.32 26.83 -41.89
CA SER A 353 -26.80 26.36 -40.60
C SER A 353 -26.18 27.47 -39.77
N VAL A 354 -25.51 28.45 -40.39
CA VAL A 354 -24.96 29.63 -39.71
C VAL A 354 -26.09 30.53 -39.19
N VAL A 355 -27.18 30.71 -39.96
CA VAL A 355 -28.35 31.48 -39.51
C VAL A 355 -29.08 30.78 -38.37
N VAL A 356 -29.27 29.46 -38.43
CA VAL A 356 -29.89 28.68 -37.34
C VAL A 356 -29.02 28.70 -36.07
N ALA A 357 -27.71 28.54 -36.21
CA ALA A 357 -26.78 28.64 -35.07
C ALA A 357 -26.79 30.04 -34.45
N ALA A 358 -26.82 31.11 -35.26
CA ALA A 358 -26.93 32.48 -34.76
C ALA A 358 -28.25 32.71 -34.01
N ILE A 359 -29.38 32.19 -34.51
CA ILE A 359 -30.68 32.29 -33.85
C ILE A 359 -30.68 31.51 -32.52
N LEU A 360 -30.08 30.32 -32.48
CA LEU A 360 -29.98 29.52 -31.25
C LEU A 360 -29.06 30.20 -30.22
N ILE A 361 -27.95 30.80 -30.65
CA ILE A 361 -27.04 31.56 -29.77
C ILE A 361 -27.74 32.82 -29.24
N ILE A 362 -28.46 33.57 -30.08
CA ILE A 362 -29.24 34.73 -29.64
C ILE A 362 -30.33 34.30 -28.66
N GLY A 363 -31.03 33.20 -28.93
CA GLY A 363 -32.03 32.63 -28.02
C GLY A 363 -31.41 32.20 -26.68
N TRP A 364 -30.22 31.61 -26.70
CA TRP A 364 -29.50 31.21 -25.49
C TRP A 364 -29.01 32.42 -24.68
N ILE A 365 -28.54 33.48 -25.35
CA ILE A 365 -28.14 34.74 -24.71
C ILE A 365 -29.36 35.43 -24.09
N VAL A 366 -30.51 35.48 -24.78
CA VAL A 366 -31.75 36.03 -24.23
C VAL A 366 -32.24 35.20 -23.04
N TYR A 367 -32.17 33.88 -23.12
CA TYR A 367 -32.47 33.00 -21.99
C TYR A 367 -31.55 33.26 -20.80
N PHE A 368 -30.24 33.42 -21.04
CA PHE A 368 -29.26 33.69 -19.98
C PHE A 368 -29.47 35.08 -19.36
N ILE A 369 -29.82 36.09 -20.16
CA ILE A 369 -30.17 37.43 -19.65
C ILE A 369 -31.45 37.38 -18.81
N VAL A 370 -32.50 36.67 -19.26
CA VAL A 370 -33.72 36.47 -18.47
C VAL A 370 -33.44 35.68 -17.21
N ALA A 371 -32.62 34.63 -17.27
CA ALA A 371 -32.22 33.84 -16.11
C ALA A 371 -31.45 34.68 -15.09
N LEU A 372 -30.51 35.52 -15.53
CA LEU A 372 -29.78 36.45 -14.67
C LEU A 372 -30.70 37.52 -14.05
N CYS A 373 -31.67 38.04 -14.82
CA CYS A 373 -32.67 38.97 -14.30
C CYS A 373 -33.68 38.31 -13.34
N THR A 374 -33.95 37.00 -13.45
CA THR A 374 -34.77 36.25 -12.49
C THR A 374 -33.98 35.80 -11.25
N PHE A 375 -32.66 35.74 -11.32
CA PHE A 375 -31.79 35.36 -10.20
C PHE A 375 -31.53 36.55 -9.25
N ASP A 376 -31.47 37.78 -9.77
CA ASP A 376 -31.40 39.01 -8.96
C ASP A 376 -32.68 39.30 -8.14
N ALA A 377 -33.78 38.57 -8.39
CA ALA A 377 -35.02 38.69 -7.63
C ALA A 377 -35.16 37.69 -6.45
N ILE A 378 -34.16 36.83 -6.21
CA ILE A 378 -34.22 35.75 -5.19
C ILE A 378 -33.14 35.88 -4.08
N GLU A 379 -32.44 37.02 -3.96
CA GLU A 379 -31.58 37.30 -2.78
C GLU A 379 -32.12 38.34 -1.80
N ASP A 380 -33.26 38.99 -2.04
CA ASP A 380 -33.77 40.07 -1.18
C ASP A 380 -34.73 39.63 -0.04
N LEU A 381 -34.84 38.32 0.25
CA LEU A 381 -35.64 37.79 1.38
C LEU A 381 -34.84 37.00 2.42
N ARG A 382 -33.50 37.13 2.47
CA ARG A 382 -32.68 36.48 3.52
C ARG A 382 -31.75 37.41 4.29
N SER A 383 -32.04 38.72 4.28
CA SER A 383 -31.25 39.73 5.02
C SER A 383 -32.07 40.60 5.99
N THR A 384 -33.26 40.15 6.42
CA THR A 384 -34.03 40.81 7.50
C THR A 384 -34.60 39.80 8.50
N SER A 385 -33.74 39.14 9.29
CA SER A 385 -34.20 38.46 10.52
C SER A 385 -33.19 38.44 11.68
N LYS A 386 -32.09 39.19 11.60
CA LYS A 386 -31.11 39.31 12.69
C LYS A 386 -31.07 40.71 13.30
N TYR A 387 -32.16 41.14 13.93
CA TYR A 387 -32.13 42.18 14.97
C TYR A 387 -33.31 41.95 15.94
N TRP A 388 -33.06 42.21 17.24
CA TRP A 388 -33.85 41.91 18.46
C TRP A 388 -33.51 40.54 19.10
N GLN A 389 -32.63 40.34 20.10
CA GLN A 389 -32.26 41.04 21.37
C GLN A 389 -32.84 40.32 22.61
N TYR A 390 -31.94 39.75 23.42
CA TYR A 390 -31.95 39.57 24.90
C TYR A 390 -33.04 38.74 25.64
N HIS A 391 -32.61 37.58 26.18
CA HIS A 391 -32.67 37.03 27.58
C HIS A 391 -33.95 37.11 28.48
N PRO A 392 -34.13 36.32 29.59
CA PRO A 392 -33.37 35.15 30.16
C PRO A 392 -34.19 33.95 30.78
N ALA A 393 -33.51 32.77 30.91
CA ALA A 393 -33.43 31.72 31.98
C ALA A 393 -34.68 31.00 32.60
N PRO A 394 -34.57 29.86 33.37
CA PRO A 394 -33.43 28.95 33.68
C PRO A 394 -33.72 27.40 33.63
N GLY A 395 -32.63 26.60 33.78
CA GLY A 395 -32.60 25.21 34.31
C GLY A 395 -32.50 24.11 33.24
N THR A 396 -31.63 23.09 33.27
CA THR A 396 -30.70 22.53 34.26
C THR A 396 -29.64 21.68 33.52
N SER A 397 -28.40 21.70 34.05
CA SER A 397 -27.30 20.69 34.06
C SER A 397 -27.27 19.56 33.02
N GLU A 398 -26.15 19.08 32.48
CA GLU A 398 -24.68 19.24 32.57
C GLU A 398 -24.19 18.29 31.45
N GLY A 399 -23.29 18.65 30.53
CA GLY A 399 -21.83 18.76 30.74
C GLY A 399 -21.18 17.37 30.69
N SER A 400 -20.07 17.08 30.00
CA SER A 400 -19.23 17.73 29.00
C SER A 400 -18.18 16.68 28.60
N ALA A 401 -17.62 16.69 27.39
CA ALA A 401 -16.36 16.02 27.10
C ALA A 401 -15.55 16.84 26.08
N GLU A 402 -14.24 16.91 26.37
CA GLU A 402 -13.05 17.37 25.65
C GLU A 402 -13.13 17.75 24.16
N GLU A 403 -12.17 18.43 23.54
CA GLU A 403 -11.03 19.29 23.90
C GLU A 403 -10.34 19.54 22.55
N THR A 404 -10.19 20.80 22.21
CA THR A 404 -9.04 21.45 21.55
C THR A 404 -8.03 20.55 20.82
N ARG A 405 -7.87 20.79 19.51
CA ARG A 405 -6.51 20.81 18.91
C ARG A 405 -6.38 21.94 17.90
N GLN A 406 -5.52 22.90 18.26
CA GLN A 406 -5.02 23.97 17.41
C GLN A 406 -4.08 23.42 16.33
N GLY A 407 -4.16 24.00 15.14
CA GLY A 407 -3.15 23.91 14.09
C GLY A 407 -3.11 25.23 13.32
N ARG A 408 -2.11 26.06 13.62
CA ARG A 408 -1.83 27.33 12.95
C ARG A 408 -0.63 27.11 12.03
N THR A 409 -0.81 27.46 10.75
CA THR A 409 0.11 28.23 9.85
C THR A 409 1.60 27.86 9.78
N SER A 410 2.32 27.97 8.67
CA SER A 410 2.13 28.36 7.27
C SER A 410 3.54 28.39 6.66
N ALA A 411 3.66 28.05 5.36
CA ALA A 411 4.71 28.48 4.42
C ALA A 411 6.17 28.02 4.71
N ARG A 412 7.10 27.85 3.75
CA ARG A 412 7.24 28.46 2.43
C ARG A 412 8.33 27.73 1.61
N GLU A 413 8.10 27.66 0.29
CA GLU A 413 8.99 27.67 -0.90
C GLU A 413 10.44 27.15 -0.87
N GLY A 414 10.84 26.47 -1.97
CA GLY A 414 12.13 26.77 -2.64
C GLY A 414 12.96 25.62 -3.22
N SER A 415 12.68 25.27 -4.49
CA SER A 415 13.62 25.06 -5.63
C SER A 415 14.80 24.04 -5.61
N GLU A 416 14.72 23.13 -6.60
CA GLU A 416 15.73 22.60 -7.56
C GLU A 416 17.24 22.80 -7.33
N SER A 417 18.01 21.70 -7.49
CA SER A 417 18.98 21.51 -8.59
C SER A 417 19.70 20.15 -8.52
N ASP A 418 19.89 19.54 -9.70
CA ASP A 418 20.58 18.28 -9.99
C ASP A 418 22.07 18.24 -9.57
N SER A 419 22.62 17.03 -9.35
CA SER A 419 23.76 16.49 -10.13
C SER A 419 24.26 15.13 -9.62
N GLU A 420 24.62 14.28 -10.59
CA GLU A 420 25.28 12.98 -10.49
C GLU A 420 26.62 13.03 -9.72
N SER A 421 27.04 11.89 -9.15
CA SER A 421 28.34 11.24 -9.42
C SER A 421 28.59 10.06 -8.48
N ALA A 422 28.90 8.92 -9.07
CA ALA A 422 29.45 7.75 -8.41
C ALA A 422 30.93 7.94 -8.07
N SER A 423 31.39 7.36 -6.95
CA SER A 423 32.78 6.94 -6.82
C SER A 423 32.89 5.78 -5.83
N VAL A 424 33.22 4.62 -6.40
CA VAL A 424 33.71 3.42 -5.75
C VAL A 424 35.14 3.68 -5.27
N SER A 425 35.46 3.34 -4.02
CA SER A 425 36.84 3.25 -3.54
C SER A 425 37.09 1.87 -2.95
N VAL A 426 37.95 1.14 -3.65
CA VAL A 426 38.63 -0.09 -3.24
C VAL A 426 39.70 0.27 -2.21
N SER A 427 39.78 -0.49 -1.13
CA SER A 427 40.98 -0.57 -0.30
C SER A 427 41.18 -2.01 0.17
N SER A 428 42.21 -2.61 -0.40
CA SER A 428 42.85 -3.86 -0.02
C SER A 428 43.45 -3.75 1.38
N ASP A 429 43.47 -4.85 2.13
CA ASP A 429 44.64 -5.22 2.92
C ASP A 429 44.70 -6.73 3.13
N ASP A 430 45.91 -7.22 2.91
CA ASP A 430 46.37 -8.60 2.77
C ASP A 430 47.19 -8.95 4.03
N SER A 431 47.18 -10.23 4.45
CA SER A 431 48.05 -10.92 5.45
C SER A 431 47.21 -12.05 6.08
N GLY A 432 47.45 -13.36 5.94
CA GLY A 432 48.67 -14.12 5.72
C GLY A 432 49.04 -14.88 7.00
N TYR A 433 48.91 -16.22 7.01
CA TYR A 433 49.65 -17.26 7.79
C TYR A 433 48.89 -18.61 7.70
N SER A 434 49.28 -19.56 6.84
CA SER A 434 50.29 -20.64 7.00
C SER A 434 49.88 -21.84 7.88
N SER A 435 49.49 -22.92 7.18
CA SER A 435 49.98 -24.31 7.26
C SER A 435 50.02 -25.06 8.61
N ASN A 436 49.17 -26.09 8.74
CA ASN A 436 49.57 -27.51 8.81
C ASN A 436 48.35 -28.44 8.71
#